data_AF-A0A6A5TFL9-F1
#
_entry.id   AF-A0A6A5TFL9-F1
#
_cell.length_a   1.000
_cell.length_b   1.000
_cell.length_c   1.000
_cell.angle_alpha   90.00
_cell.angle_beta   90.00
_cell.angle_gamma   90.00
#
_symmetry.space_group_name_H-M   'P 1'
#
loop_
_entity.id
_entity.type
_entity.pdbx_description
1 polymer ?
#
loop_
_entity_poly.entity_id
_entity_poly.type
_entity_poly.pdbx_seq_one_letter_code
_entity_poly.pdbx_strand_id
1 'polypeptide(L)' 'GKHLCVDEAIARFTGRASEIVIIKTKPTPEGYKVWVLAGDGVVLNWLFHAK' A
#
# COMPACT_ATOMS: atom_id res chain seq x y z
N GLY A 1 18.11 5.09 -10.69
CA GLY A 1 16.90 4.80 -11.47
C GLY A 1 16.61 5.93 -12.44
N LYS A 2 16.31 5.60 -13.70
CA LYS A 2 15.80 6.56 -14.70
C LYS A 2 14.27 6.63 -14.72
N HIS A 3 13.62 5.65 -14.09
CA HIS A 3 12.17 5.50 -14.06
C HIS A 3 11.72 5.25 -12.62
N LEU A 4 10.61 5.86 -12.25
CA LEU A 4 9.95 5.72 -10.97
C LEU A 4 8.48 5.38 -11.22
N CYS A 5 7.89 4.60 -10.32
CA CYS A 5 6.46 4.35 -10.27
C CYS A 5 5.92 4.67 -8.88
N VAL A 6 4.68 5.13 -8.86
CA VAL A 6 3.88 5.30 -7.64
C VAL A 6 2.63 4.46 -7.80
N ASP A 7 2.37 3.59 -6.84
CA ASP A 7 1.17 2.75 -6.83
C ASP A 7 0.73 2.44 -5.39
N GLU A 8 -0.45 1.85 -5.25
CA GLU A 8 -0.99 1.36 -3.99
C GLU A 8 -0.60 -0.10 -3.70
N ALA A 9 -0.16 -0.32 -2.48
CA ALA A 9 0.00 -1.64 -1.87
C ALA A 9 -0.94 -1.79 -0.67
N ILE A 10 -1.12 -3.03 -0.21
CA ILE A 10 -1.90 -3.34 0.99
C ILE A 10 -1.08 -4.21 1.93
N ALA A 11 -0.94 -3.75 3.17
CA ALA A 11 -0.38 -4.55 4.26
C ALA A 11 -1.55 -5.24 4.98
N ARG A 12 -1.68 -6.56 4.78
CA ARG A 12 -2.77 -7.36 5.38
C ARG A 12 -2.81 -7.14 6.90
N PHE A 13 -3.99 -6.87 7.42
CA PHE A 13 -4.23 -6.76 8.85
C PHE A 13 -5.57 -7.40 9.20
N THR A 14 -5.59 -8.13 10.32
CA THR A 14 -6.80 -8.77 10.86
C THR A 14 -7.03 -8.22 12.26
N GLY A 15 -8.02 -7.35 12.43
CA GLY A 15 -8.26 -6.67 13.70
C GLY A 15 -9.18 -5.47 13.50
N ARG A 16 -9.25 -4.59 14.50
CA ARG A 16 -10.04 -3.36 14.43
C ARG A 16 -9.11 -2.15 14.58
N ALA A 17 -9.09 -1.32 13.56
CA ALA A 17 -8.39 -0.04 13.53
C ALA A 17 -9.20 0.93 12.66
N SER A 18 -9.15 2.22 12.92
CA SER A 18 -9.88 3.24 12.13
C SER A 18 -9.31 3.42 10.72
N GLU A 19 -8.04 3.07 10.55
CA GLU A 19 -7.21 3.35 9.39
C GLU A 19 -7.21 2.22 8.35
N ILE A 20 -7.78 1.05 8.67
CA ILE A 20 -7.84 -0.06 7.73
C ILE A 20 -8.87 0.23 6.63
N VAL A 21 -8.60 -0.33 5.45
CA VAL A 21 -9.48 -0.22 4.28
C VAL A 21 -9.74 -1.59 3.67
N ILE A 22 -10.79 -1.65 2.84
CA ILE A 22 -11.12 -2.82 2.03
C ILE A 22 -10.92 -2.45 0.55
N ILE A 23 -9.92 -3.04 -0.10
CA ILE A 23 -9.66 -2.93 -1.54
C ILE A 23 -10.03 -4.27 -2.19
N LYS A 24 -11.27 -4.38 -2.69
CA LYS A 24 -11.86 -5.64 -3.18
C LYS A 24 -11.09 -6.32 -4.32
N THR A 25 -10.28 -5.58 -5.05
CA THR A 25 -9.51 -6.07 -6.20
C THR A 25 -8.14 -6.64 -5.81
N LYS A 26 -7.69 -6.49 -4.56
CA LYS A 26 -6.40 -7.03 -4.09
C LYS A 26 -6.59 -8.46 -3.55
N PRO A 27 -5.57 -9.34 -3.68
CA PRO A 27 -5.63 -10.71 -3.14
C PRO A 27 -5.88 -10.77 -1.62
N THR A 28 -5.45 -9.73 -0.92
CA THR A 28 -5.71 -9.53 0.51
C THR A 28 -6.53 -8.26 0.66
N PRO A 29 -7.87 -8.37 0.67
CA PRO A 29 -8.72 -7.19 0.49
C PRO A 29 -8.70 -6.26 1.69
N GLU A 30 -8.44 -6.75 2.90
CA GLU A 30 -8.47 -5.97 4.14
C GLU A 30 -7.07 -5.71 4.70
N GLY A 31 -6.78 -4.45 5.04
CA GLY A 31 -5.50 -4.05 5.59
C GLY A 31 -5.24 -2.55 5.57
N TYR A 32 -4.01 -2.16 5.87
CA TYR A 32 -3.56 -0.78 5.71
C TYR A 32 -3.20 -0.53 4.25
N LYS A 33 -3.80 0.49 3.62
CA LYS A 33 -3.36 0.95 2.31
C LYS A 33 -2.06 1.74 2.46
N VAL A 34 -1.10 1.44 1.59
CA VAL A 34 0.22 2.07 1.56
C VAL A 34 0.45 2.65 0.18
N TRP A 35 0.82 3.92 0.10
CA TRP A 35 1.37 4.52 -1.11
C TRP A 35 2.85 4.16 -1.21
N VAL A 36 3.27 3.60 -2.32
CA VAL A 36 4.63 3.10 -2.53
C VAL A 36 5.28 3.87 -3.67
N LEU A 37 6.47 4.42 -3.43
CA LEU A 37 7.38 4.88 -4.46
C LEU A 37 8.41 3.78 -4.71
N ALA A 38 8.50 3.29 -5.94
CA ALA A 38 9.43 2.25 -6.33
C ALA A 38 10.18 2.58 -7.62
N GLY A 39 11.31 1.92 -7.82
CA GLY A 39 12.12 2.00 -9.03
C GLY A 39 13.03 0.78 -9.12
N ASP A 40 13.29 0.27 -10.32
CA ASP A 40 14.19 -0.88 -10.54
C ASP A 40 13.87 -2.11 -9.65
N GLY A 41 12.58 -2.36 -9.39
CA GLY A 41 12.10 -3.48 -8.59
C GLY A 41 12.23 -3.33 -7.06
N VAL A 42 12.69 -2.17 -6.57
CA VAL A 42 12.87 -1.89 -5.14
C VAL A 42 11.94 -0.77 -4.65
N VAL A 43 11.48 -0.90 -3.40
CA VAL A 43 10.75 0.16 -2.69
C VAL A 43 11.75 1.20 -2.20
N LEU A 44 11.54 2.45 -2.59
CA LEU A 44 12.40 3.59 -2.22
C LEU A 44 11.81 4.40 -1.07
N ASN A 45 10.48 4.55 -1.05
CA ASN A 45 9.77 5.22 0.03
C ASN A 45 8.32 4.71 0.12
N TRP A 46 7.67 4.93 1.25
CA TRP A 46 6.27 4.57 1.45
C TRP A 46 5.59 5.46 2.51
N LEU A 47 4.28 5.62 2.37
CA LEU A 47 3.43 6.37 3.29
C LEU A 47 2.13 5.63 3.53
N PHE A 48 1.69 5.52 4.78
CA PHE A 48 0.35 5.02 5.08
C PHE A 48 -0.69 5.98 4.51
N HIS A 49 -1.77 5.42 3.97
CA HIS A 49 -2.94 6.19 3.60
C HIS A 49 -3.65 6.67 4.88
N ALA A 50 -3.72 7.98 5.07
CA ALA A 50 -4.66 8.61 5.99
C ALA A 50 -5.92 9.01 5.21
N LYS A 51 -7.09 8.81 5.82
CA LYS A 51 -8.37 9.31 5.28
C LYS A 51 -8.49 10.81 5.48
#